data_AF-A0A9P1F6G2-F1
#
_entry.id   AF-A0A9P1F6G2-F1
#
_cell.length_a   1.000
_cell.length_b   1.000
_cell.length_c   1.000
_cell.angle_alpha   90.00
_cell.angle_beta   90.00
_cell.angle_gamma   90.00
#
_symmetry.space_group_name_H-M   'P 1'
#
loop_
_entity.id
_entity.type
_entity.pdbx_description
1 polymer ?
#
loop_
_entity_poly.entity_id
_entity_poly.type
_entity_poly.pdbx_seq_one_letter_code
_entity_poly.pdbx_strand_id
1 'polypeptide(L)'
;MVDYGVGYDYGSVMHYDQLAFSSNGGNTISTLDPNYQATIGQRVAPSFADVKRINLAYCNSTCSDKLDCQFGGYINPNDCNNCKCPPGFGGQLCNVSATSSSGCGTGNLEATSTVQSISASGALTCNYIITAPVGAKVYFQMTGATFSRSSPCSSNYLEINYLTDFTLAGARFCTSFPTISVSETNTLVVIYKGVHLLNIFSHDFWNVYNFYNNNHYNSTTSFYYIYFNDKNKHSCPNHYNNKENHCYYHNCNYNYSPNHHDHIHI
;
A
#
# COMPACT_ATOMS: atom_id res chain seq x y z
N MET A 1 2.21 -5.72 -25.63
CA MET A 1 1.49 -6.60 -24.68
C MET A 1 0.18 -5.92 -24.36
N VAL A 2 -0.96 -6.59 -24.53
CA VAL A 2 -2.26 -6.01 -24.14
C VAL A 2 -2.38 -6.16 -22.62
N ASP A 3 -2.59 -5.06 -21.91
CA ASP A 3 -2.67 -5.02 -20.45
C ASP A 3 -4.10 -5.13 -19.91
N TYR A 4 -5.10 -4.98 -20.79
CA TYR A 4 -6.53 -4.96 -20.48
C TYR A 4 -6.91 -3.94 -19.40
N GLY A 5 -6.14 -2.85 -19.28
CA GLY A 5 -6.32 -1.84 -18.24
C GLY A 5 -5.97 -2.30 -16.82
N VAL A 6 -5.31 -3.45 -16.66
CA VAL A 6 -4.75 -3.89 -15.37
C VAL A 6 -3.36 -3.28 -15.22
N GLY A 7 -3.09 -2.61 -14.09
CA GLY A 7 -1.82 -1.93 -13.83
C GLY A 7 -0.60 -2.85 -13.65
N TYR A 8 0.54 -2.24 -13.33
CA TYR A 8 1.75 -2.96 -12.94
C TYR A 8 1.63 -3.42 -11.49
N ASP A 9 1.72 -4.72 -11.25
CA ASP A 9 1.54 -5.30 -9.92
C ASP A 9 2.87 -5.79 -9.34
N TYR A 10 3.37 -5.09 -8.31
CA TYR A 10 4.54 -5.50 -7.55
C TYR A 10 4.39 -6.88 -6.90
N GLY A 11 3.16 -7.28 -6.59
CA GLY A 11 2.84 -8.59 -6.03
C GLY A 11 2.67 -9.70 -7.04
N SER A 12 2.87 -9.46 -8.34
CA SER A 12 2.75 -10.48 -9.38
C SER A 12 3.71 -11.66 -9.12
N VAL A 13 3.24 -12.88 -9.37
CA VAL A 13 4.08 -14.09 -9.27
C VAL A 13 5.24 -14.08 -10.27
N MET A 14 5.11 -13.27 -11.33
CA MET A 14 6.11 -13.12 -12.38
C MET A 14 7.17 -12.07 -12.04
N HIS A 15 6.97 -11.27 -10.99
CA HIS A 15 7.91 -10.23 -10.60
C HIS A 15 9.17 -10.85 -9.98
N TYR A 16 10.37 -10.45 -10.39
CA TYR A 16 11.61 -10.93 -9.76
C TYR A 16 11.76 -10.43 -8.33
N ASP A 17 12.51 -11.18 -7.51
CA ASP A 17 12.87 -10.72 -6.18
C ASP A 17 13.93 -9.62 -6.24
N GLN A 18 14.07 -8.88 -5.15
CA GLN A 18 14.98 -7.72 -5.09
C GLN A 18 16.46 -8.07 -5.27
N LEU A 19 16.88 -9.32 -5.03
CA LEU A 19 18.26 -9.78 -5.17
C LEU A 19 18.47 -10.63 -6.42
N ALA A 20 17.47 -10.72 -7.30
CA ALA A 20 17.53 -11.56 -8.49
C ALA A 20 18.77 -11.22 -9.32
N PHE A 21 19.59 -12.24 -9.59
CA PHE A 21 20.83 -12.14 -10.36
C PHE A 21 21.91 -11.22 -9.77
N SER A 22 21.84 -10.92 -8.46
CA SER A 22 22.86 -10.11 -7.78
C SER A 22 24.19 -10.85 -7.65
N SER A 23 25.30 -10.17 -7.99
CA SER A 23 26.66 -10.70 -7.81
C SER A 23 27.30 -10.32 -6.46
N ASN A 24 26.78 -9.28 -5.80
CA ASN A 24 27.34 -8.70 -4.58
C ASN A 24 26.38 -8.80 -3.38
N GLY A 25 25.22 -9.44 -3.54
CA GLY A 25 24.19 -9.56 -2.51
C GLY A 25 23.38 -8.29 -2.29
N GLY A 26 23.58 -7.24 -3.10
CA GLY A 26 22.79 -6.01 -3.08
C GLY A 26 21.55 -6.10 -3.96
N ASN A 27 20.64 -5.14 -3.79
CA ASN A 27 19.42 -5.05 -4.59
C ASN A 27 19.75 -4.75 -6.07
N THR A 28 19.28 -5.60 -6.96
CA THR A 28 19.30 -5.37 -8.42
C THR A 28 18.06 -4.65 -8.90
N ILE A 29 16.97 -4.75 -8.12
CA ILE A 29 15.67 -4.14 -8.38
C ILE A 29 15.26 -3.32 -7.16
N SER A 30 14.93 -2.05 -7.39
CA SER A 30 14.41 -1.16 -6.34
C SER A 30 13.06 -0.60 -6.75
N THR A 31 12.06 -0.77 -5.88
CA THR A 31 10.71 -0.26 -6.13
C THR A 31 10.68 1.26 -5.98
N LEU A 32 9.90 1.93 -6.83
CA LEU A 32 9.70 3.39 -6.75
C LEU A 32 9.07 3.79 -5.42
N ASP A 33 8.10 3.01 -4.95
CA ASP A 33 7.59 3.10 -3.58
C ASP A 33 8.36 2.12 -2.69
N PRO A 34 9.19 2.60 -1.75
CA PRO A 34 10.02 1.74 -0.90
C PRO A 34 9.22 0.77 -0.01
N ASN A 35 7.94 1.04 0.25
CA ASN A 35 7.09 0.14 1.03
C ASN A 35 6.84 -1.20 0.31
N TYR A 36 6.93 -1.20 -1.03
CA TYR A 36 6.73 -2.40 -1.84
C TYR A 36 7.98 -3.27 -1.96
N GLN A 37 9.12 -2.83 -1.43
CA GLN A 37 10.40 -3.51 -1.61
C GLN A 37 10.40 -4.95 -1.05
N ALA A 38 9.65 -5.21 0.04
CA ALA A 38 9.50 -6.55 0.60
C ALA A 38 8.31 -7.34 -0.01
N THR A 39 7.59 -6.76 -0.96
CA THR A 39 6.45 -7.37 -1.67
C THR A 39 6.91 -8.13 -2.93
N ILE A 40 7.89 -7.57 -3.64
CA ILE A 40 8.37 -8.09 -4.92
C ILE A 40 9.08 -9.44 -4.78
N GLY A 41 8.92 -10.32 -5.78
CA GLY A 41 9.59 -11.63 -5.81
C GLY A 41 8.81 -12.78 -5.21
N GLN A 42 7.59 -12.54 -4.71
CA GLN A 42 6.78 -13.61 -4.14
C GLN A 42 6.48 -14.69 -5.19
N ARG A 43 6.45 -15.96 -4.76
CA ARG A 43 6.18 -17.13 -5.62
C ARG A 43 5.06 -18.03 -5.08
N VAL A 44 4.24 -17.51 -4.16
CA VAL A 44 3.21 -18.29 -3.47
C VAL A 44 2.07 -18.63 -4.43
N ALA A 45 1.58 -17.64 -5.15
CA ALA A 45 0.48 -17.79 -6.10
C ALA A 45 0.43 -16.57 -7.05
N PRO A 46 -0.23 -16.70 -8.23
CA PRO A 46 -0.63 -15.55 -9.03
C PRO A 46 -1.42 -14.54 -8.20
N SER A 47 -1.16 -13.26 -8.41
CA SER A 47 -1.90 -12.19 -7.76
C SER A 47 -3.31 -12.06 -8.33
N PHE A 48 -4.15 -11.25 -7.69
CA PHE A 48 -5.47 -10.93 -8.24
C PHE A 48 -5.36 -10.26 -9.61
N ALA A 49 -4.41 -9.33 -9.78
CA ALA A 49 -4.14 -8.67 -11.06
C ALA A 49 -3.71 -9.66 -12.16
N ASP A 50 -2.83 -10.63 -11.83
CA ASP A 50 -2.41 -11.69 -12.76
C ASP A 50 -3.63 -12.47 -13.27
N VAL A 51 -4.46 -12.94 -12.32
CA VAL A 51 -5.65 -13.74 -12.64
C VAL A 51 -6.69 -12.90 -13.37
N LYS A 52 -6.90 -11.64 -12.98
CA LYS A 52 -7.82 -10.71 -13.66
C LYS A 52 -7.43 -10.52 -15.11
N ARG A 53 -6.14 -10.27 -15.40
CA ARG A 53 -5.65 -10.08 -16.78
C ARG A 53 -5.91 -11.32 -17.65
N ILE A 54 -5.69 -12.52 -17.12
CA ILE A 54 -6.00 -13.78 -17.83
C ILE A 54 -7.51 -13.91 -18.07
N ASN A 55 -8.36 -13.61 -17.09
CA ASN A 55 -9.81 -13.71 -17.24
C ASN A 55 -10.35 -12.70 -18.26
N LEU A 56 -9.82 -11.48 -18.30
CA LEU A 56 -10.18 -10.49 -19.32
C LEU A 56 -9.76 -10.94 -20.73
N ALA A 57 -8.65 -11.64 -20.87
CA ALA A 57 -8.18 -12.15 -22.15
C ALA A 57 -9.00 -13.34 -22.68
N TYR A 58 -9.39 -14.28 -21.79
CA TYR A 58 -9.91 -15.58 -22.21
C TYR A 58 -11.33 -15.92 -21.74
N CYS A 59 -11.87 -15.21 -20.75
CA CYS A 59 -13.14 -15.56 -20.10
C CYS A 59 -14.17 -14.42 -20.10
N ASN A 60 -13.89 -13.29 -20.75
CA ASN A 60 -14.73 -12.10 -20.70
C ASN A 60 -16.13 -12.29 -21.30
N SER A 61 -16.31 -13.30 -22.16
CA SER A 61 -17.61 -13.64 -22.77
C SER A 61 -18.36 -14.77 -22.07
N THR A 62 -17.86 -15.29 -20.95
CA THR A 62 -18.48 -16.45 -20.27
C THR A 62 -19.83 -16.09 -19.64
N CYS A 63 -19.93 -14.91 -19.03
CA CYS A 63 -21.15 -14.45 -18.38
C CYS A 63 -21.89 -13.44 -19.26
N SER A 64 -23.20 -13.62 -19.40
CA SER A 64 -24.07 -12.70 -20.16
C SER A 64 -24.55 -11.53 -19.31
N ASP A 65 -24.65 -11.73 -18.00
CA ASP A 65 -25.12 -10.73 -17.04
C ASP A 65 -24.04 -9.70 -16.72
N LYS A 66 -24.48 -8.52 -16.29
CA LYS A 66 -23.61 -7.44 -15.81
C LYS A 66 -23.83 -7.25 -14.31
N LEU A 67 -22.86 -7.68 -13.49
CA LEU A 67 -22.79 -7.31 -12.08
C LEU A 67 -21.89 -6.08 -11.93
N ASP A 68 -22.31 -5.16 -11.07
CA ASP A 68 -21.52 -3.97 -10.71
C ASP A 68 -20.51 -4.32 -9.61
N CYS A 69 -19.44 -5.00 -9.99
CA CYS A 69 -18.37 -5.41 -9.09
C CYS A 69 -17.56 -4.19 -8.62
N GLN A 70 -17.56 -3.95 -7.31
CA GLN A 70 -16.89 -2.80 -6.69
C GLN A 70 -15.38 -3.01 -6.56
N PHE A 71 -14.66 -1.92 -6.31
CA PHE A 71 -13.21 -1.88 -6.05
C PHE A 71 -12.35 -2.61 -7.10
N GLY A 72 -12.81 -2.64 -8.35
CA GLY A 72 -12.09 -3.27 -9.45
C GLY A 72 -12.23 -4.79 -9.51
N GLY A 73 -13.17 -5.36 -8.75
CA GLY A 73 -13.65 -6.73 -8.95
C GLY A 73 -14.16 -6.96 -10.37
N TYR A 74 -14.31 -8.23 -10.76
CA TYR A 74 -14.89 -8.62 -12.04
C TYR A 74 -15.81 -9.83 -11.85
N ILE A 75 -16.74 -10.04 -12.77
CA ILE A 75 -17.69 -11.16 -12.70
C ILE A 75 -16.90 -12.48 -12.68
N ASN A 76 -17.19 -13.36 -11.74
CA ASN A 76 -16.55 -14.65 -11.67
C ASN A 76 -17.06 -15.52 -12.85
N PRO A 77 -16.20 -15.91 -13.81
CA PRO A 77 -16.67 -16.70 -14.96
C PRO A 77 -17.10 -18.12 -14.58
N ASN A 78 -16.73 -18.59 -13.38
CA ASN A 78 -17.19 -19.88 -12.86
C ASN A 78 -18.50 -19.76 -12.06
N ASP A 79 -18.95 -18.54 -11.77
CA ASP A 79 -20.19 -18.25 -11.04
C ASP A 79 -20.67 -16.84 -11.38
N CYS A 80 -21.46 -16.72 -12.44
CA CYS A 80 -21.88 -15.43 -12.99
C CYS A 80 -22.77 -14.60 -12.05
N ASN A 81 -23.20 -15.16 -10.92
CA ASN A 81 -23.96 -14.44 -9.90
C ASN A 81 -23.08 -13.77 -8.85
N ASN A 82 -21.77 -14.01 -8.86
CA ASN A 82 -20.83 -13.45 -7.89
C ASN A 82 -19.65 -12.77 -8.55
N CYS A 83 -19.18 -11.69 -7.95
CA CYS A 83 -17.92 -11.07 -8.32
C CYS A 83 -16.74 -11.83 -7.73
N LYS A 84 -15.65 -11.90 -8.48
CA LYS A 84 -14.33 -12.24 -7.97
C LYS A 84 -13.68 -10.97 -7.43
N CYS A 85 -13.41 -10.98 -6.13
CA CYS A 85 -13.00 -9.78 -5.40
C CYS A 85 -11.49 -9.64 -5.23
N PRO A 86 -10.97 -8.40 -5.26
CA PRO A 86 -9.59 -8.15 -4.88
C PRO A 86 -9.32 -8.55 -3.41
N PRO A 87 -8.04 -8.77 -3.03
CA PRO A 87 -7.68 -9.10 -1.67
C PRO A 87 -8.21 -8.06 -0.67
N GLY A 88 -8.76 -8.55 0.45
CA GLY A 88 -9.39 -7.69 1.47
C GLY A 88 -10.88 -7.41 1.25
N PHE A 89 -11.42 -7.66 0.06
CA PHE A 89 -12.84 -7.45 -0.28
C PHE A 89 -13.61 -8.78 -0.44
N GLY A 90 -14.91 -8.73 -0.19
CA GLY A 90 -15.83 -9.86 -0.26
C GLY A 90 -17.29 -9.42 -0.44
N GLY A 91 -18.19 -10.38 -0.29
CA GLY A 91 -19.60 -10.22 -0.68
C GLY A 91 -19.81 -10.38 -2.18
N GLN A 92 -21.09 -10.47 -2.58
CA GLN A 92 -21.47 -10.72 -3.98
C GLN A 92 -20.90 -9.67 -4.94
N LEU A 93 -20.80 -8.42 -4.50
CA LEU A 93 -20.35 -7.28 -5.29
C LEU A 93 -18.99 -6.71 -4.85
N CYS A 94 -18.24 -7.41 -3.98
CA CYS A 94 -16.96 -6.93 -3.45
C CYS A 94 -17.06 -5.64 -2.62
N ASN A 95 -18.22 -5.35 -2.04
CA ASN A 95 -18.51 -4.10 -1.34
C ASN A 95 -18.39 -4.19 0.19
N VAL A 96 -17.93 -5.31 0.72
CA VAL A 96 -17.69 -5.52 2.16
C VAL A 96 -16.32 -6.17 2.36
N SER A 97 -15.80 -6.12 3.59
CA SER A 97 -14.55 -6.80 3.95
C SER A 97 -14.64 -8.30 3.68
N ALA A 98 -13.55 -8.88 3.17
CA ALA A 98 -13.42 -10.33 3.03
C ALA A 98 -13.57 -11.04 4.39
N THR A 99 -13.98 -12.31 4.35
CA THR A 99 -14.11 -13.14 5.55
C THR A 99 -12.82 -13.15 6.35
N SER A 100 -12.94 -12.87 7.65
CA SER A 100 -11.83 -12.90 8.59
C SER A 100 -11.93 -14.11 9.52
N SER A 101 -10.79 -14.56 10.05
CA SER A 101 -10.76 -15.55 11.13
C SER A 101 -11.51 -15.05 12.38
N SER A 102 -11.96 -15.96 13.23
CA SER A 102 -12.47 -15.60 14.55
C SER A 102 -11.36 -14.88 15.35
N GLY A 103 -11.72 -13.78 16.01
CA GLY A 103 -10.78 -12.95 16.79
C GLY A 103 -10.29 -11.68 16.09
N CYS A 104 -10.63 -11.44 14.82
CA CYS A 104 -10.26 -10.23 14.09
C CYS A 104 -11.12 -8.99 14.40
N GLY A 105 -12.30 -9.18 15.01
CA GLY A 105 -13.29 -8.11 15.15
C GLY A 105 -14.00 -7.78 13.84
N THR A 106 -14.55 -6.57 13.74
CA THR A 106 -15.30 -6.08 12.57
C THR A 106 -14.36 -5.67 11.46
N GLY A 107 -14.61 -6.15 10.23
CA GLY A 107 -13.77 -5.84 9.06
C GLY A 107 -14.10 -4.50 8.38
N ASN A 108 -15.37 -4.09 8.33
CA ASN A 108 -15.74 -2.78 7.78
C ASN A 108 -15.68 -1.71 8.87
N LEU A 109 -14.84 -0.69 8.69
CA LEU A 109 -14.57 0.36 9.66
C LEU A 109 -14.72 1.74 9.02
N GLU A 110 -15.17 2.70 9.82
CA GLU A 110 -15.23 4.11 9.42
C GLU A 110 -14.13 4.88 10.14
N ALA A 111 -13.31 5.59 9.36
CA ALA A 111 -12.27 6.46 9.89
C ALA A 111 -12.88 7.81 10.30
N THR A 112 -12.68 8.16 11.55
CA THR A 112 -13.10 9.45 12.14
C THR A 112 -11.88 10.36 12.34
N SER A 113 -12.10 11.59 12.82
CA SER A 113 -11.00 12.51 13.13
C SER A 113 -10.27 12.15 14.42
N THR A 114 -10.78 11.17 15.18
CA THR A 114 -10.14 10.63 16.36
C THR A 114 -9.34 9.38 16.01
N VAL A 115 -8.17 9.23 16.61
CA VAL A 115 -7.33 8.05 16.43
C VAL A 115 -8.09 6.80 16.87
N GLN A 116 -8.19 5.84 15.95
CA GLN A 116 -8.76 4.51 16.17
C GLN A 116 -7.66 3.47 15.94
N SER A 117 -7.78 2.31 16.58
CA SER A 117 -6.79 1.24 16.48
C SER A 117 -7.43 -0.08 16.09
N ILE A 118 -6.73 -0.83 15.24
CA ILE A 118 -6.98 -2.26 14.99
C ILE A 118 -5.74 -3.06 15.37
N SER A 119 -5.97 -4.26 15.88
CA SER A 119 -4.91 -5.18 16.24
C SER A 119 -5.40 -6.61 16.12
N ALA A 120 -4.51 -7.52 15.76
CA ALA A 120 -4.76 -8.95 15.84
C ALA A 120 -3.47 -9.71 16.18
N SER A 121 -3.62 -10.89 16.77
CA SER A 121 -2.50 -11.73 17.16
C SER A 121 -2.78 -13.21 16.94
N GLY A 122 -1.74 -13.95 16.58
CA GLY A 122 -1.78 -15.39 16.37
C GLY A 122 -1.88 -15.81 14.90
N ALA A 123 -2.13 -17.11 14.71
CA ALA A 123 -2.23 -17.74 13.40
C ALA A 123 -3.63 -17.52 12.81
N LEU A 124 -3.88 -16.30 12.33
CA LEU A 124 -5.17 -15.86 11.82
C LEU A 124 -5.02 -14.95 10.61
N THR A 125 -6.09 -14.82 9.84
CA THR A 125 -6.17 -13.90 8.70
C THR A 125 -7.29 -12.90 8.95
N CYS A 126 -6.96 -11.61 8.98
CA CYS A 126 -7.92 -10.53 9.13
C CYS A 126 -7.93 -9.63 7.92
N ASN A 127 -9.10 -9.16 7.54
CA ASN A 127 -9.31 -8.23 6.44
C ASN A 127 -10.10 -7.04 6.96
N TYR A 128 -9.52 -5.84 6.83
CA TYR A 128 -10.13 -4.59 7.22
C TYR A 128 -10.26 -3.66 6.01
N ILE A 129 -11.46 -3.12 5.82
CA ILE A 129 -11.73 -1.99 4.92
C ILE A 129 -12.03 -0.79 5.80
N ILE A 130 -11.14 0.20 5.77
CA ILE A 130 -11.27 1.44 6.50
C ILE A 130 -11.69 2.53 5.52
N THR A 131 -12.87 3.10 5.72
CA THR A 131 -13.44 4.13 4.85
C THR A 131 -13.53 5.46 5.59
N ALA A 132 -12.84 6.47 5.09
CA ALA A 132 -13.00 7.85 5.50
C ALA A 132 -14.18 8.52 4.78
N PRO A 133 -14.73 9.62 5.33
CA PRO A 133 -15.71 10.45 4.65
C PRO A 133 -15.26 10.85 3.24
N VAL A 134 -16.21 11.03 2.33
CA VAL A 134 -15.93 11.47 0.96
C VAL A 134 -15.12 12.77 0.98
N GLY A 135 -14.02 12.81 0.21
CA GLY A 135 -13.10 13.95 0.15
C GLY A 135 -12.00 13.95 1.21
N ALA A 136 -12.06 13.03 2.19
CA ALA A 136 -10.95 12.74 3.10
C ALA A 136 -10.08 11.57 2.59
N LYS A 137 -8.92 11.42 3.20
CA LYS A 137 -8.00 10.29 3.08
C LYS A 137 -7.85 9.63 4.45
N VAL A 138 -7.33 8.41 4.47
CA VAL A 138 -7.01 7.70 5.71
C VAL A 138 -5.53 7.90 5.99
N TYR A 139 -5.20 8.57 7.10
CA TYR A 139 -3.86 8.51 7.66
C TYR A 139 -3.74 7.21 8.45
N PHE A 140 -2.57 6.57 8.36
CA PHE A 140 -2.31 5.32 9.04
C PHE A 140 -0.88 5.20 9.56
N GLN A 141 -0.71 4.52 10.69
CA GLN A 141 0.59 4.19 11.25
C GLN A 141 0.58 2.79 11.85
N MET A 142 1.63 2.02 11.58
CA MET A 142 1.81 0.74 12.26
C MET A 142 2.52 1.00 13.59
N THR A 143 1.84 0.74 14.71
CA THR A 143 2.33 1.01 16.07
C THR A 143 3.03 -0.17 16.72
N GLY A 144 2.79 -1.38 16.22
CA GLY A 144 3.51 -2.58 16.66
C GLY A 144 3.37 -3.70 15.64
N ALA A 145 4.43 -4.48 15.45
CA ALA A 145 4.43 -5.62 14.55
C ALA A 145 5.49 -6.65 14.94
N THR A 146 5.07 -7.91 15.00
CA THR A 146 5.98 -9.05 15.20
C THR A 146 5.67 -10.10 14.14
N PHE A 147 6.61 -10.28 13.21
CA PHE A 147 6.50 -11.24 12.10
C PHE A 147 7.80 -12.03 11.98
N SER A 148 7.70 -13.25 11.45
CA SER A 148 8.88 -14.00 11.02
C SER A 148 9.46 -13.30 9.80
N ARG A 149 10.67 -12.75 9.97
CA ARG A 149 11.35 -11.96 8.94
C ARG A 149 11.66 -12.84 7.73
N SER A 150 11.22 -12.38 6.56
CA SER A 150 11.49 -13.03 5.27
C SER A 150 11.59 -11.97 4.18
N SER A 151 12.25 -12.32 3.08
CA SER A 151 12.28 -11.49 1.89
C SER A 151 12.11 -12.40 0.67
N PRO A 152 11.02 -12.27 -0.09
CA PRO A 152 9.83 -11.41 0.16
C PRO A 152 9.01 -11.82 1.39
N CYS A 153 8.22 -10.88 1.92
CA CYS A 153 7.23 -11.11 2.97
C CYS A 153 6.04 -11.92 2.43
N SER A 154 6.19 -13.25 2.33
CA SER A 154 5.23 -14.12 1.63
C SER A 154 4.38 -15.01 2.53
N SER A 155 4.91 -15.44 3.67
CA SER A 155 4.24 -16.38 4.57
C SER A 155 3.37 -15.70 5.62
N ASN A 156 3.87 -14.61 6.19
CA ASN A 156 3.24 -13.84 7.24
C ASN A 156 3.63 -12.36 7.09
N TYR A 157 2.66 -11.47 7.24
CA TYR A 157 2.82 -10.04 6.97
C TYR A 157 1.60 -9.25 7.42
N LEU A 158 1.78 -7.94 7.52
CA LEU A 158 0.72 -6.96 7.34
C LEU A 158 0.78 -6.46 5.89
N GLU A 159 -0.28 -6.57 5.12
CA GLU A 159 -0.43 -5.96 3.80
C GLU A 159 -1.29 -4.71 3.93
N ILE A 160 -0.82 -3.57 3.42
CA ILE A 160 -1.56 -2.31 3.43
C ILE A 160 -1.71 -1.87 1.98
N ASN A 161 -2.95 -1.84 1.49
CA ASN A 161 -3.26 -1.27 0.19
C ASN A 161 -3.86 0.13 0.38
N TYR A 162 -3.07 1.12 -0.02
CA TYR A 162 -3.34 2.55 0.13
C TYR A 162 -3.37 3.28 -1.22
N LEU A 163 -3.27 2.56 -2.34
CA LEU A 163 -3.29 3.12 -3.69
C LEU A 163 -4.73 3.28 -4.20
N THR A 164 -4.89 3.91 -5.37
CA THR A 164 -6.20 4.03 -6.02
C THR A 164 -6.73 2.73 -6.65
N ASP A 165 -5.84 1.79 -7.03
CA ASP A 165 -6.21 0.53 -7.68
C ASP A 165 -6.07 -0.66 -6.72
N PHE A 166 -7.19 -1.06 -6.11
CA PHE A 166 -7.24 -2.18 -5.17
C PHE A 166 -7.06 -3.56 -5.83
N THR A 167 -6.97 -3.63 -7.15
CA THR A 167 -6.73 -4.89 -7.87
C THR A 167 -5.26 -5.31 -7.83
N LEU A 168 -4.37 -4.36 -7.56
CA LEU A 168 -2.94 -4.59 -7.35
C LEU A 168 -2.71 -5.06 -5.91
N ALA A 169 -1.64 -5.84 -5.69
CA ALA A 169 -1.25 -6.21 -4.33
C ALA A 169 -0.91 -4.95 -3.51
N GLY A 170 -1.20 -4.96 -2.21
CA GLY A 170 -0.74 -3.92 -1.29
C GLY A 170 0.73 -4.11 -0.88
N ALA A 171 1.28 -3.11 -0.19
CA ALA A 171 2.62 -3.18 0.37
C ALA A 171 2.65 -4.15 1.56
N ARG A 172 3.57 -5.13 1.54
CA ARG A 172 3.71 -6.14 2.60
C ARG A 172 4.85 -5.82 3.56
N PHE A 173 4.53 -5.89 4.85
CA PHE A 173 5.44 -5.58 5.95
C PHE A 173 5.62 -6.80 6.85
N CYS A 174 6.85 -7.29 6.94
CA CYS A 174 7.28 -8.28 7.93
C CYS A 174 8.71 -8.02 8.44
N THR A 175 9.41 -7.04 7.86
CA THR A 175 10.80 -6.69 8.17
C THR A 175 11.01 -5.22 8.50
N SER A 176 10.01 -4.37 8.21
CA SER A 176 10.03 -2.90 8.28
C SER A 176 8.65 -2.34 8.62
N PHE A 177 8.61 -1.02 8.87
CA PHE A 177 7.39 -0.24 9.04
C PHE A 177 7.13 0.66 7.80
N PRO A 178 5.87 1.03 7.52
CA PRO A 178 5.55 1.95 6.42
C PRO A 178 6.30 3.28 6.55
N THR A 179 6.83 3.77 5.43
CA THR A 179 7.42 5.11 5.30
C THR A 179 6.42 6.15 4.80
N ILE A 180 5.37 5.69 4.12
CA ILE A 180 4.21 6.50 3.70
C ILE A 180 3.05 6.08 4.60
N SER A 181 2.29 7.07 5.05
CA SER A 181 1.26 6.92 6.08
C SER A 181 -0.09 7.53 5.68
N VAL A 182 -0.36 7.70 4.38
CA VAL A 182 -1.62 8.27 3.87
C VAL A 182 -2.08 7.55 2.63
N SER A 183 -3.38 7.25 2.56
CA SER A 183 -4.01 6.68 1.37
C SER A 183 -4.19 7.69 0.23
N GLU A 184 -4.19 7.20 -1.00
CA GLU A 184 -4.47 8.00 -2.20
C GLU A 184 -5.96 8.33 -2.33
N THR A 185 -6.82 7.47 -1.78
CA THR A 185 -8.29 7.61 -1.78
C THR A 185 -8.84 7.73 -0.34
N ASN A 186 -10.16 7.79 -0.20
CA ASN A 186 -10.82 7.71 1.10
C ASN A 186 -10.91 6.27 1.65
N THR A 187 -10.32 5.28 0.97
CA THR A 187 -10.35 3.88 1.39
C THR A 187 -8.92 3.38 1.63
N LEU A 188 -8.75 2.63 2.71
CA LEU A 188 -7.53 1.91 3.06
C LEU A 188 -7.90 0.45 3.34
N VAL A 189 -7.13 -0.47 2.79
CA VAL A 189 -7.30 -1.91 3.08
C VAL A 189 -6.11 -2.41 3.86
N VAL A 190 -6.38 -3.11 4.96
CA VAL A 190 -5.36 -3.71 5.81
C VAL A 190 -5.64 -5.21 5.91
N ILE A 191 -4.69 -6.03 5.52
CA ILE A 191 -4.77 -7.49 5.60
C ILE A 191 -3.68 -7.97 6.54
N TYR A 192 -4.06 -8.57 7.66
CA TYR A 192 -3.13 -9.27 8.53
C TYR A 192 -3.12 -10.75 8.17
N LYS A 193 -1.93 -11.32 7.97
CA LYS A 193 -1.72 -12.75 7.81
C LYS A 193 -0.68 -13.23 8.81
N GLY A 194 -1.14 -13.87 9.88
CA GLY A 194 -0.30 -14.56 10.85
C GLY A 194 -0.30 -16.07 10.65
N VAL A 195 0.84 -16.72 10.88
CA VAL A 195 0.98 -18.19 10.83
C VAL A 195 1.53 -18.78 12.12
N HIS A 196 1.97 -17.94 13.05
CA HIS A 196 2.47 -18.31 14.37
C HIS A 196 1.69 -17.60 15.49
N LEU A 197 1.61 -18.23 16.66
CA LEU A 197 0.92 -17.68 17.84
C LEU A 197 1.49 -16.33 18.32
N LEU A 198 2.78 -16.08 18.08
CA LEU A 198 3.47 -14.84 18.45
C LEU A 198 3.39 -13.75 17.38
N ASN A 199 2.77 -14.04 16.21
CA ASN A 199 2.55 -12.98 15.25
C ASN A 199 1.54 -11.99 15.82
N ILE A 200 1.82 -10.70 15.69
CA ILE A 200 0.95 -9.63 16.17
C ILE A 200 1.12 -8.42 15.27
N PHE A 201 0.04 -7.67 15.09
CA PHE A 201 0.10 -6.30 14.60
C PHE A 201 -0.78 -5.38 15.44
N SER A 202 -0.40 -4.11 15.50
CA SER A 202 -1.16 -2.99 16.02
C SER A 202 -1.01 -1.83 15.03
N HIS A 203 -2.12 -1.21 14.70
CA HIS A 203 -2.19 -0.22 13.64
C HIS A 203 -3.24 0.83 13.99
N ASP A 204 -2.83 2.10 13.92
CA ASP A 204 -3.71 3.22 14.17
C ASP A 204 -4.08 3.91 12.86
N PHE A 205 -5.30 4.45 12.80
CA PHE A 205 -5.82 5.18 11.66
C PHE A 205 -6.78 6.30 12.09
N TRP A 206 -6.90 7.31 11.24
CA TRP A 206 -7.89 8.40 11.35
C TRP A 206 -8.08 9.08 10.00
N ASN A 207 -9.15 9.86 9.84
CA ASN A 207 -9.38 10.61 8.61
C ASN A 207 -8.62 11.94 8.60
N VAL A 208 -8.16 12.32 7.41
CA VAL A 208 -7.52 13.62 7.15
C VAL A 208 -8.09 14.21 5.87
N TYR A 209 -8.37 15.52 5.87
CA TYR A 209 -8.78 16.22 4.64
C TYR A 209 -7.57 16.81 3.93
N ASN A 210 -7.59 16.84 2.59
CA ASN A 210 -6.53 17.47 1.80
C ASN A 210 -6.39 18.95 2.19
N PHE A 211 -5.16 19.38 2.47
CA PHE A 211 -4.84 20.79 2.54
C PHE A 211 -4.46 21.29 1.16
N TYR A 212 -5.17 22.27 0.66
CA TYR A 212 -4.64 23.13 -0.38
C TYR A 212 -3.85 24.25 0.30
N ASN A 213 -2.59 24.44 -0.13
CA ASN A 213 -1.78 25.62 0.20
C ASN A 213 -2.55 26.87 -0.26
N ASN A 214 -3.24 27.52 0.67
CA ASN A 214 -3.59 28.93 0.52
C ASN A 214 -3.29 29.62 1.84
N ASN A 215 -2.26 30.46 1.81
CA ASN A 215 -1.96 31.46 2.83
C ASN A 215 -3.21 32.31 3.08
N HIS A 216 -4.05 31.95 4.05
CA HIS A 216 -4.94 32.90 4.69
C HIS A 216 -5.23 32.43 6.12
N TYR A 217 -4.59 33.14 7.07
CA TYR A 217 -5.01 33.20 8.46
C TYR A 217 -6.49 33.62 8.52
N ASN A 218 -7.39 32.76 9.05
CA ASN A 218 -8.33 33.14 10.11
C ASN A 218 -9.26 31.98 10.57
N SER A 219 -9.05 31.60 11.84
CA SER A 219 -10.02 31.36 12.93
C SER A 219 -11.14 30.29 12.85
N THR A 220 -11.15 29.44 13.88
CA THR A 220 -12.28 28.80 14.62
C THR A 220 -12.81 27.39 14.28
N THR A 221 -12.06 26.54 13.59
CA THR A 221 -12.31 25.08 13.67
C THR A 221 -10.98 24.33 13.75
N SER A 222 -10.78 23.59 14.85
CA SER A 222 -9.58 22.76 15.05
C SER A 222 -9.67 21.52 14.18
N PHE A 223 -9.40 21.66 12.89
CA PHE A 223 -9.10 20.54 12.01
C PHE A 223 -7.69 20.04 12.34
N TYR A 224 -7.53 18.74 12.60
CA TYR A 224 -6.22 18.12 12.75
C TYR A 224 -5.51 18.16 11.41
N TYR A 225 -4.58 19.09 11.34
CA TYR A 225 -3.86 19.45 10.15
C TYR A 225 -2.48 18.77 10.23
N ILE A 226 -2.28 17.69 9.47
CA ILE A 226 -0.95 17.06 9.29
C ILE A 226 -0.25 17.73 8.10
N TYR A 227 0.78 18.53 8.40
CA TYR A 227 1.63 19.15 7.40
C TYR A 227 2.60 18.11 6.83
N PHE A 228 2.43 17.74 5.55
CA PHE A 228 3.46 17.04 4.79
C PHE A 228 4.38 18.08 4.17
N ASN A 229 5.62 18.15 4.65
CA ASN A 229 6.65 18.95 3.99
C ASN A 229 7.23 18.11 2.84
N ASP A 230 6.90 18.45 1.60
CA ASP A 230 7.46 17.86 0.38
C ASP A 230 8.93 18.27 0.13
N LYS A 231 9.81 18.00 1.10
CA LYS A 231 11.26 18.22 0.96
C LYS A 231 12.09 17.06 1.49
N ASN A 232 11.84 15.87 0.93
CA ASN A 232 12.90 14.86 0.78
C ASN A 232 13.69 15.13 -0.50
N LYS A 233 14.47 16.23 -0.49
CA LYS A 233 15.67 16.37 -1.31
C LYS A 233 16.78 16.90 -0.41
N HIS A 234 17.66 15.99 -0.02
CA HIS A 234 18.98 16.20 0.58
C HIS A 234 19.06 17.13 1.80
N SER A 235 19.27 16.51 2.96
CA SER A 235 19.66 17.17 4.21
C SER A 235 21.03 17.85 4.06
N CYS A 236 21.08 19.18 4.15
CA CYS A 236 22.26 19.91 4.61
C CYS A 236 21.87 20.68 5.89
N PRO A 237 22.58 20.50 7.02
CA PRO A 237 22.23 21.18 8.26
C PRO A 237 22.72 22.63 8.23
N ASN A 238 21.79 23.59 8.26
CA ASN A 238 22.14 25.01 8.47
C ASN A 238 22.16 25.32 9.97
N HIS A 239 23.32 25.76 10.45
CA HIS A 239 23.47 26.53 11.67
C HIS A 239 22.75 27.87 11.52
N TYR A 240 21.88 28.19 12.48
CA TYR A 240 21.27 29.51 12.62
C TYR A 240 22.33 30.56 12.97
N ASN A 241 22.41 31.64 12.19
CA ASN A 241 22.90 32.92 12.71
C ASN A 241 22.13 34.09 12.08
N ASN A 242 21.69 34.99 12.96
CA ASN A 242 20.91 36.18 12.66
C ASN A 242 21.74 37.22 11.91
N LYS A 243 21.16 37.72 10.82
CA LYS A 243 21.37 39.00 10.10
C LYS A 243 21.77 38.82 8.63
N GLU A 244 20.99 39.50 7.79
CA GLU A 244 21.16 39.79 6.36
C GLU A 244 20.60 38.76 5.36
N ASN A 245 19.53 39.19 4.68
CA ASN A 245 18.82 38.50 3.61
C ASN A 245 19.62 38.51 2.30
N HIS A 246 20.58 37.59 2.08
CA HIS A 246 21.09 37.29 0.74
C HIS A 246 21.60 35.83 0.65
N CYS A 247 20.93 34.98 -0.15
CA CYS A 247 21.48 33.68 -0.56
C CYS A 247 22.39 33.89 -1.78
N TYR A 248 23.72 33.74 -1.59
CA TYR A 248 24.67 33.63 -2.70
C TYR A 248 24.71 32.18 -3.21
N TYR A 249 24.53 31.99 -4.52
CA TYR A 249 24.80 30.72 -5.19
C TYR A 249 26.31 30.54 -5.35
N HIS A 250 26.91 29.62 -4.60
CA HIS A 250 28.23 29.08 -4.91
C HIS A 250 28.09 27.68 -5.53
N ASN A 251 28.57 27.55 -6.77
CA ASN A 251 28.72 26.30 -7.51
C ASN A 251 29.61 25.32 -6.75
N CYS A 252 29.08 24.16 -6.39
CA CYS A 252 29.89 22.98 -6.05
C CYS A 252 29.95 22.06 -7.29
N ASN A 253 31.09 22.13 -7.98
CA ASN A 253 31.52 21.09 -8.93
C ASN A 253 31.70 19.77 -8.17
N TYR A 254 31.02 18.71 -8.62
CA TYR A 254 31.40 17.34 -8.29
C TYR A 254 31.89 16.63 -9.55
N ASN A 255 33.17 16.27 -9.52
CA ASN A 255 33.80 15.38 -10.49
C ASN A 255 33.11 14.01 -10.45
N TYR A 256 32.49 13.63 -11.57
CA TYR A 256 31.99 12.28 -11.81
C TYR A 256 33.17 11.33 -12.06
N SER A 257 33.28 10.27 -11.26
CA SER A 257 34.04 9.07 -11.61
C SER A 257 33.05 8.00 -12.08
N PRO A 258 33.22 7.39 -13.26
CA PRO A 258 32.22 6.49 -13.84
C PRO A 258 32.43 5.05 -13.35
N ASN A 259 31.66 4.60 -12.37
CA ASN A 259 31.36 3.18 -12.20
C ASN A 259 29.87 2.98 -12.46
N HIS A 260 29.55 2.49 -13.65
CA HIS A 260 28.21 2.04 -14.03
C HIS A 260 27.77 0.92 -13.08
N HIS A 261 26.81 1.21 -12.22
CA HIS A 261 26.02 0.19 -11.54
C HIS A 261 24.58 0.33 -12.02
N ASP A 262 24.16 -0.63 -12.84
CA ASP A 262 22.82 -0.69 -13.42
C ASP A 262 21.82 -1.16 -12.36
N HIS A 263 21.35 -0.23 -11.53
CA HIS A 263 20.18 -0.46 -10.69
C HIS A 263 18.92 -0.16 -11.50
N ILE A 264 18.03 -1.14 -11.61
CA ILE A 264 16.74 -0.93 -12.25
C ILE A 264 15.77 -0.39 -11.20
N HIS A 265 15.33 0.85 -11.41
CA HIS A 265 14.21 1.45 -10.67
C HIS A 265 12.90 1.14 -11.41
N ILE A 266 11.94 0.53 -10.71
CA ILE A 266 10.64 0.11 -11.27
C ILE A 266 9.47 0.52 -10.39
#